data_AF-A0A529LTX2-F1
#
_entry.id   AF-A0A529LTX2-F1
#
_cell.length_a   1.000
_cell.length_b   1.000
_cell.length_c   1.000
_cell.angle_alpha   90.00
_cell.angle_beta   90.00
_cell.angle_gamma   90.00
#
_symmetry.space_group_name_H-M   'P 1'
#
loop_
_entity.id
_entity.type
_entity.pdbx_description
1 polymer ?
#
loop_
_entity_poly.entity_id
_entity_poly.type
_entity_poly.pdbx_seq_one_letter_code
_entity_poly.pdbx_strand_id
1 'polypeptide(L)'
;ILGTGGIVPPPAGYWQKIQAVLDKYDVLLVADEVVTGFGRLGTMFGSDHYGIKPDLITIAKGLTSAYAPLSGVIVSDKIWQVLVKGSDKRGSLGHGWTYSAHPICVAAGVANLE
;
A
#
# COMPACT_ATOMS: atom_id res chain seq x y z
N ILE A 1 -11.36 5.02 1.09
CA ILE A 1 -12.49 5.08 2.06
C ILE A 1 -11.91 5.07 3.46
N LEU A 2 -12.41 5.89 4.38
CA LEU A 2 -12.09 5.73 5.79
C LEU A 2 -12.85 4.53 6.34
N GLY A 3 -12.15 3.46 6.73
CA GLY A 3 -12.76 2.24 7.27
C GLY A 3 -13.33 2.43 8.67
N THR A 4 -12.54 2.13 9.70
CA THR A 4 -12.98 2.14 11.11
C THR A 4 -13.55 3.48 11.60
N GLY A 5 -13.18 4.60 10.96
CA GLY A 5 -13.72 5.92 11.30
C GLY A 5 -15.17 6.18 10.84
N GLY A 6 -15.89 5.16 10.34
CA GLY A 6 -17.32 5.25 10.06
C GLY A 6 -17.72 4.93 8.62
N ILE A 7 -16.92 4.16 7.87
CA ILE A 7 -17.17 3.80 6.47
C ILE A 7 -17.50 5.05 5.66
N VAL A 8 -16.52 5.95 5.54
CA VAL A 8 -16.71 7.27 4.93
C VAL A 8 -16.06 7.28 3.54
N PRO A 9 -16.85 7.23 2.45
CA PRO A 9 -16.36 7.51 1.12
C PRO A 9 -15.90 8.97 1.00
N PRO A 10 -14.80 9.22 0.28
CA PRO A 10 -14.41 10.58 -0.02
C PRO A 10 -15.48 11.23 -0.93
N PRO A 11 -15.73 12.55 -0.80
CA PRO A 11 -16.55 13.28 -1.76
C PRO A 11 -16.01 13.18 -3.19
N ALA A 12 -16.88 13.36 -4.18
CA ALA A 12 -16.47 13.37 -5.59
C ALA A 12 -15.37 14.43 -5.84
N GLY A 13 -14.33 14.03 -6.57
CA GLY A 13 -13.19 14.90 -6.89
C GLY A 13 -12.20 15.16 -5.74
N TYR A 14 -12.42 14.58 -4.55
CA TYR A 14 -11.51 14.75 -3.40
C TYR A 14 -10.07 14.37 -3.75
N TRP A 15 -9.86 13.14 -4.23
CA TRP A 15 -8.51 12.64 -4.52
C TRP A 15 -7.83 13.36 -5.68
N GLN A 16 -8.59 13.85 -6.66
CA GLN A 16 -8.04 14.68 -7.73
C GLN A 16 -7.48 16.00 -7.19
N LYS A 17 -8.24 16.66 -6.30
CA LYS A 17 -7.82 17.93 -5.68
C LYS A 17 -6.65 17.76 -4.71
N ILE A 18 -6.66 16.67 -3.92
CA ILE A 18 -5.55 16.36 -3.01
C ILE A 18 -4.27 16.09 -3.80
N GLN A 19 -4.30 15.22 -4.80
CA GLN A 19 -3.11 14.91 -5.61
C GLN A 19 -2.53 16.16 -6.27
N ALA A 20 -3.36 17.07 -6.81
CA ALA A 20 -2.87 18.32 -7.39
C ALA A 20 -2.09 19.21 -6.39
N VAL A 21 -2.46 19.18 -5.10
CA VAL A 21 -1.72 19.90 -4.05
C VAL A 21 -0.43 19.19 -3.70
N LEU A 22 -0.46 17.86 -3.54
CA LEU A 22 0.72 17.06 -3.23
C LEU A 22 1.78 17.18 -4.34
N ASP A 23 1.35 17.11 -5.60
CA ASP A 23 2.21 17.28 -6.78
C ASP A 23 2.85 18.67 -6.82
N LYS A 24 2.09 19.73 -6.49
CA LYS A 24 2.60 21.11 -6.46
C LYS A 24 3.74 21.31 -5.45
N TYR A 25 3.75 20.56 -4.36
CA TYR A 25 4.70 20.72 -3.26
C TYR A 25 5.67 19.54 -3.12
N ASP A 26 5.73 18.64 -4.10
CA ASP A 26 6.54 17.40 -4.08
C ASP A 26 6.37 16.60 -2.77
N VAL A 27 5.13 16.42 -2.35
CA VAL A 27 4.77 15.63 -1.16
C VAL A 27 4.37 14.23 -1.60
N LEU A 28 4.98 13.22 -0.98
CA LEU A 28 4.66 11.82 -1.28
C LEU A 28 3.26 11.44 -0.78
N LEU A 29 2.59 10.58 -1.54
CA LEU A 29 1.29 10.03 -1.18
C LEU A 29 1.39 8.58 -0.73
N VAL A 30 0.90 8.29 0.48
CA VAL A 30 0.74 6.93 0.99
C VAL A 30 -0.73 6.54 0.95
N ALA A 31 -1.07 5.47 0.21
CA ALA A 31 -2.40 4.88 0.26
C ALA A 31 -2.44 3.76 1.32
N ASP A 32 -3.24 3.97 2.37
CA ASP A 32 -3.55 2.89 3.31
C ASP A 32 -4.67 2.01 2.75
N GLU A 33 -4.26 0.89 2.16
CA GLU A 33 -5.13 -0.09 1.52
C GLU A 33 -5.36 -1.32 2.41
N VAL A 34 -5.10 -1.22 3.72
CA VAL A 34 -5.30 -2.34 4.65
C VAL A 34 -6.75 -2.85 4.60
N VAL A 35 -7.74 -1.99 4.40
CA VAL A 35 -9.16 -2.38 4.26
C VAL A 35 -9.57 -2.50 2.80
N THR A 36 -9.12 -1.59 1.95
CA THR A 36 -9.67 -1.39 0.60
C THR A 36 -8.96 -2.21 -0.48
N GLY A 37 -7.80 -2.79 -0.19
CA GLY A 37 -7.11 -3.70 -1.09
C GLY A 37 -7.82 -5.04 -1.26
N PHE A 38 -7.43 -5.75 -2.32
CA PHE A 38 -7.89 -7.09 -2.67
C PHE A 38 -9.42 -7.19 -2.88
N GLY A 39 -9.98 -6.28 -3.68
CA GLY A 39 -11.34 -6.43 -4.20
C GLY A 39 -12.46 -5.83 -3.35
N ARG A 40 -12.18 -5.29 -2.16
CA ARG A 40 -13.21 -4.81 -1.22
C ARG A 40 -14.18 -3.79 -1.85
N LEU A 41 -13.71 -2.96 -2.78
CA LEU A 41 -14.50 -1.92 -3.44
C LEU A 41 -14.94 -2.28 -4.87
N GLY A 42 -14.80 -3.55 -5.27
CA GLY A 42 -15.07 -3.99 -6.65
C GLY A 42 -13.92 -3.72 -7.65
N THR A 43 -12.81 -3.16 -7.17
CA THR A 43 -11.55 -3.00 -7.90
C THR A 43 -10.42 -3.64 -7.09
N MET A 44 -9.27 -3.90 -7.72
CA MET A 44 -8.14 -4.55 -7.05
C MET A 44 -7.70 -3.77 -5.80
N PHE A 45 -7.55 -2.44 -5.92
CA PHE A 45 -7.31 -1.53 -4.81
C PHE A 45 -8.31 -0.36 -4.79
N GLY A 46 -8.44 0.30 -3.64
CA GLY A 46 -9.15 1.57 -3.55
C GLY A 46 -8.49 2.68 -4.37
N SER A 47 -7.18 2.57 -4.59
CA SER A 47 -6.42 3.47 -5.44
C SER A 47 -6.90 3.40 -6.89
N ASP A 48 -7.21 2.21 -7.40
CA ASP A 48 -7.83 2.05 -8.73
C ASP A 48 -9.24 2.66 -8.75
N HIS A 49 -10.03 2.39 -7.69
CA HIS A 49 -11.40 2.88 -7.57
C HIS A 49 -11.49 4.41 -7.63
N TYR A 50 -10.53 5.09 -7.00
CA TYR A 50 -10.54 6.55 -6.84
C TYR A 50 -9.53 7.29 -7.74
N GLY A 51 -8.81 6.59 -8.61
CA GLY A 51 -7.77 7.18 -9.47
C GLY A 51 -6.63 7.81 -8.66
N ILE A 52 -6.20 7.14 -7.59
CA ILE A 52 -5.10 7.56 -6.72
C ILE A 52 -3.79 7.02 -7.31
N LYS A 53 -2.75 7.85 -7.36
CA LYS A 53 -1.39 7.49 -7.79
C LYS A 53 -0.44 7.55 -6.59
N PRO A 54 -0.41 6.52 -5.74
CA PRO A 54 0.41 6.52 -4.52
C PRO A 54 1.89 6.25 -4.81
N ASP A 55 2.76 6.81 -3.97
CA ASP A 55 4.18 6.49 -3.92
C ASP A 55 4.47 5.26 -3.07
N LEU A 56 3.64 5.02 -2.05
CA LEU A 56 3.69 3.86 -1.17
C LEU A 56 2.27 3.34 -0.89
N ILE A 57 2.12 2.03 -0.74
CA ILE A 57 0.83 1.41 -0.38
C ILE A 57 1.03 0.47 0.80
N THR A 58 0.17 0.61 1.82
CA THR A 58 0.12 -0.32 2.96
C THR A 58 -0.95 -1.38 2.71
N ILE A 59 -0.60 -2.66 2.86
CA ILE A 59 -1.51 -3.80 2.67
C ILE A 59 -1.46 -4.77 3.85
N ALA A 60 -2.59 -5.41 4.17
CA ALA A 60 -2.72 -6.54 5.11
C ALA A 60 -4.13 -7.15 4.91
N LYS A 61 -4.78 -7.63 5.98
CA LYS A 61 -6.19 -8.14 6.01
C LYS A 61 -6.54 -9.02 4.81
N GLY A 62 -7.15 -8.44 3.76
CA GLY A 62 -7.56 -9.11 2.54
C GLY A 62 -6.41 -9.79 1.78
N LEU A 63 -5.15 -9.40 2.04
CA LEU A 63 -3.95 -10.03 1.51
C LEU A 63 -3.91 -11.54 1.76
N THR A 64 -4.41 -11.98 2.91
CA THR A 64 -4.48 -13.40 3.29
C THR A 64 -5.89 -13.82 3.67
N SER A 65 -6.90 -12.96 3.47
CA SER A 65 -8.24 -13.09 4.09
C SER A 65 -8.19 -13.50 5.57
N ALA A 66 -7.18 -12.99 6.30
CA ALA A 66 -6.89 -13.31 7.69
C ALA A 66 -6.57 -14.79 8.03
N TYR A 67 -6.31 -15.66 7.04
CA TYR A 67 -5.87 -17.05 7.29
C TYR A 67 -4.51 -17.13 8.01
N ALA A 68 -3.64 -16.15 7.78
CA ALA A 68 -2.36 -16.00 8.46
C ALA A 68 -1.98 -14.50 8.55
N PRO A 69 -1.19 -14.07 9.56
CA PRO A 69 -0.79 -12.69 9.70
C PRO A 69 0.26 -12.30 8.65
N LEU A 70 -0.13 -11.49 7.67
CA LEU A 70 0.77 -10.92 6.68
C LEU A 70 0.43 -9.45 6.42
N SER A 71 1.47 -8.63 6.30
CA SER A 71 1.36 -7.26 5.83
C SER A 71 2.44 -6.99 4.77
N GLY A 72 2.30 -5.87 4.07
CA GLY A 72 3.26 -5.44 3.07
C GLY A 72 3.26 -3.93 2.90
N VAL A 73 4.40 -3.43 2.42
CA VAL A 73 4.56 -2.08 1.89
C VAL A 73 4.94 -2.23 0.43
N ILE A 74 4.05 -1.80 -0.48
CA ILE A 74 4.35 -1.75 -1.90
C ILE A 74 5.02 -0.40 -2.16
N VAL A 75 6.15 -0.41 -2.88
CA VAL A 75 7.01 0.75 -3.10
C VAL A 75 6.99 1.10 -4.58
N SER A 76 6.69 2.36 -4.93
CA SER A 76 6.74 2.83 -6.32
C SER A 76 8.18 2.85 -6.86
N ASP A 77 8.34 2.81 -8.17
CA ASP A 77 9.65 2.93 -8.82
C ASP A 77 10.37 4.23 -8.42
N LYS A 78 9.64 5.35 -8.30
CA LYS A 78 10.19 6.64 -7.86
C LYS A 78 10.94 6.50 -6.54
N ILE A 79 10.32 5.83 -5.55
CA ILE A 79 10.91 5.64 -4.22
C ILE A 79 11.95 4.54 -4.22
N TRP A 80 11.70 3.44 -4.92
CA TRP A 80 12.63 2.32 -5.03
C TRP A 80 14.00 2.77 -5.54
N GLN A 81 14.04 3.61 -6.58
CA GLN A 81 15.30 4.15 -7.12
C GLN A 81 16.08 4.98 -6.10
N VAL A 82 15.40 5.68 -5.18
CA VAL A 82 16.04 6.42 -4.09
C VAL A 82 16.63 5.46 -3.05
N LEU A 83 15.92 4.38 -2.73
CA LEU A 83 16.41 3.36 -1.79
C LEU A 83 17.67 2.67 -2.32
N VAL A 84 17.68 2.29 -3.61
CA VAL A 84 18.85 1.68 -4.29
C VAL A 84 20.06 2.62 -4.25
N LYS A 85 19.87 3.88 -4.67
CA LYS A 85 20.94 4.90 -4.58
C LYS A 85 21.41 5.14 -3.15
N GLY A 86 20.51 4.99 -2.18
CA GLY A 86 20.82 5.06 -0.76
C GLY A 86 21.74 3.90 -0.34
N SER A 87 21.42 2.67 -0.75
CA SER A 87 22.21 1.50 -0.42
C SER A 87 23.60 1.50 -1.06
N ASP A 88 23.72 1.97 -2.30
CA ASP A 88 25.02 2.11 -2.98
C ASP A 88 25.98 3.01 -2.20
N LYS A 89 25.44 4.04 -1.52
CA LYS A 89 26.22 5.05 -0.79
C LYS A 89 26.48 4.69 0.67
N ARG A 90 25.57 3.94 1.29
CA ARG A 90 25.53 3.78 2.76
C ARG A 90 25.53 2.32 3.22
N GLY A 91 25.58 1.37 2.29
CA GLY A 91 25.41 -0.04 2.59
C GLY A 91 23.93 -0.41 2.80
N SER A 92 23.69 -1.62 3.29
CA SER A 92 22.35 -2.20 3.39
C SER A 92 21.37 -1.34 4.19
N LEU A 93 20.08 -1.37 3.79
CA LEU A 93 19.00 -0.80 4.58
C LEU A 93 18.85 -1.60 5.89
N GLY A 94 19.18 -0.98 7.03
CA GLY A 94 19.06 -1.57 8.36
C GLY A 94 17.62 -1.67 8.86
N HIS A 95 16.73 -2.30 8.07
CA HIS A 95 15.32 -2.48 8.39
C HIS A 95 14.91 -3.93 8.12
N GLY A 96 14.36 -4.59 9.13
CA GLY A 96 13.93 -5.97 9.02
C GLY A 96 13.20 -6.45 10.27
N TRP A 97 12.45 -7.53 10.11
CA TRP A 97 11.70 -8.20 11.16
C TRP A 97 12.04 -9.69 11.11
N THR A 98 12.11 -10.36 12.26
CA THR A 98 12.39 -11.82 12.33
C THR A 98 11.47 -12.64 11.43
N TYR A 99 10.21 -12.21 11.29
CA TYR A 99 9.19 -12.88 10.50
C TYR A 99 8.83 -12.14 9.20
N SER A 100 9.72 -11.25 8.72
CA SER A 100 9.53 -10.63 7.41
C SER A 100 9.46 -11.73 6.34
N ALA A 101 8.39 -11.71 5.53
CA ALA A 101 8.09 -12.74 4.53
C ALA A 101 8.01 -14.19 5.10
N HIS A 102 7.41 -14.36 6.29
CA HIS A 102 7.23 -15.69 6.90
C HIS A 102 6.59 -16.68 5.90
N PRO A 103 7.24 -17.83 5.59
CA PRO A 103 6.83 -18.71 4.49
C PRO A 103 5.37 -19.19 4.55
N ILE A 104 4.89 -19.58 5.73
CA ILE A 104 3.48 -19.99 5.91
C ILE A 104 2.50 -18.85 5.62
N CYS A 105 2.86 -17.62 6.02
CA CYS A 105 2.00 -16.46 5.80
C CYS A 105 1.96 -16.09 4.31
N VAL A 106 3.10 -16.17 3.62
CA VAL A 106 3.19 -15.98 2.16
C VAL A 106 2.41 -17.06 1.41
N ALA A 107 2.53 -18.33 1.80
CA ALA A 107 1.77 -19.42 1.19
C ALA A 107 0.25 -19.21 1.32
N ALA A 108 -0.22 -18.81 2.50
CA ALA A 108 -1.62 -18.43 2.71
C ALA A 108 -2.04 -17.23 1.84
N GLY A 109 -1.15 -16.25 1.65
CA GLY A 109 -1.37 -15.10 0.77
C GLY A 109 -1.50 -15.50 -0.70
N VAL A 110 -0.61 -16.37 -1.20
CA VAL A 110 -0.67 -16.87 -2.58
C VAL A 110 -1.97 -17.63 -2.83
N ALA A 111 -2.29 -18.62 -1.97
CA ALA A 111 -3.52 -19.41 -2.11
C ALA A 111 -4.80 -18.57 -1.99
N ASN A 112 -4.75 -17.43 -1.31
CA ASN A 112 -5.88 -16.50 -1.20
C ASN A 112 -6.08 -15.64 -2.46
N LEU A 113 -5.04 -15.45 -3.29
CA LEU A 113 -5.12 -14.65 -4.51
C LEU A 113 -5.45 -15.48 -5.77
N GLU A 114 -5.31 -16.80 -5.70
CA GLU A 114 -5.69 -17.76 -6.75
C GLU A 114 -7.21 -17.95 -6.84
#